data_AF-A0A4R2SPI2-F1
#
_entry.id   AF-A0A4R2SPI2-F1
#
_cell.length_a   1.000
_cell.length_b   1.000
_cell.length_c   1.000
_cell.angle_alpha   90.00
_cell.angle_beta   90.00
_cell.angle_gamma   90.00
#
_symmetry.space_group_name_H-M   'P 1'
#
loop_
_entity.id
_entity.type
_entity.pdbx_description
1 polymer ?
#
loop_
_entity_poly.entity_id
_entity_poly.type
_entity_poly.pdbx_seq_one_letter_code
_entity_poly.pdbx_strand_id
1 'polypeptide(L)' 'MEIKKRDYELFFIHPIILGGSSLDENNQILVSRIEHIKLVNYWNRKIKKMNNHNIDNDNK' A
#
# COMPACT_ATOMS: atom_id res chain seq x y z
N MET A 1 -27.82 -10.27 -5.37
CA MET A 1 -27.38 -8.93 -4.97
C MET A 1 -26.26 -8.55 -5.91
N GLU A 2 -26.56 -7.78 -6.96
CA GLU A 2 -25.60 -7.42 -8.00
C GLU A 2 -24.72 -6.29 -7.45
N ILE A 3 -23.47 -6.60 -7.13
CA ILE A 3 -22.53 -5.65 -6.53
C ILE A 3 -22.12 -4.67 -7.62
N LYS A 4 -22.56 -3.41 -7.52
CA LYS A 4 -22.15 -2.34 -8.44
C LYS A 4 -20.63 -2.22 -8.41
N LYS A 5 -19.98 -2.44 -9.54
CA LYS A 5 -18.54 -2.30 -9.81
C LYS A 5 -17.96 -0.90 -9.52
N ARG A 6 -18.72 0.03 -8.93
CA ARG A 6 -18.36 1.44 -8.72
C ARG A 6 -17.67 1.72 -7.39
N ASP A 7 -17.65 0.77 -6.45
CA ASP A 7 -17.18 1.04 -5.08
C ASP A 7 -15.85 0.34 -4.69
N TYR A 8 -15.24 -0.40 -5.62
CA TYR A 8 -13.97 -1.10 -5.40
C TYR A 8 -12.84 -0.48 -6.23
N GLU A 9 -11.68 -0.33 -5.60
CA GLU A 9 -10.45 0.21 -6.15
C GLU A 9 -9.39 -0.89 -6.20
N LEU A 10 -8.64 -0.96 -7.29
CA LEU A 10 -7.46 -1.82 -7.38
C LEU A 10 -6.37 -1.26 -6.47
N PHE A 11 -5.78 -2.13 -5.65
CA PHE A 11 -4.69 -1.79 -4.73
C PHE A 11 -3.57 -2.82 -4.83
N PHE A 12 -2.32 -2.36 -4.75
CA PHE A 12 -1.15 -3.24 -4.71
C PHE A 12 -0.80 -3.59 -3.26
N ILE A 13 -0.83 -4.88 -2.90
CA ILE A 13 -0.61 -5.36 -1.53
C ILE A 13 0.76 -4.89 -1.01
N HIS A 14 1.79 -5.13 -1.81
CA HIS A 14 3.13 -4.60 -1.66
C HIS A 14 3.33 -3.43 -2.64
N PRO A 15 3.52 -2.19 -2.15
CA PRO A 15 3.68 -1.02 -2.99
C PRO A 15 4.88 -1.15 -3.93
N ILE A 16 4.72 -0.68 -5.18
CA ILE A 16 5.78 -0.69 -6.19
C ILE A 16 7.03 0.07 -5.71
N ILE A 17 6.82 1.22 -5.04
CA ILE A 17 7.90 2.02 -4.45
C ILE A 17 8.71 1.30 -3.36
N LEU A 18 8.20 0.17 -2.85
CA LEU A 18 8.87 -0.67 -1.86
C LEU A 18 9.37 -2.00 -2.44
N GLY A 19 9.32 -2.18 -3.77
CA GLY A 19 9.76 -3.40 -4.45
C GLY A 19 8.64 -4.33 -4.92
N GLY A 20 7.37 -3.92 -4.80
CA GLY A 20 6.24 -4.69 -5.32
C GLY A 20 6.18 -4.78 -6.85
N SER A 21 5.79 -5.94 -7.37
CA SER A 21 5.58 -6.15 -8.80
C SER A 21 4.17 -5.71 -9.20
N SER A 22 4.04 -4.88 -10.24
CA SER A 22 2.74 -4.57 -10.85
C SER A 22 2.22 -5.70 -11.75
N LEU A 23 3.09 -6.61 -12.17
CA LEU A 23 2.77 -7.73 -13.05
C LEU A 23 2.38 -9.00 -12.29
N ASP A 24 2.64 -9.05 -10.98
CA ASP A 24 2.21 -10.16 -10.13
C ASP A 24 0.73 -9.99 -9.77
N GLU A 25 -0.11 -10.87 -10.28
CA GLU A 25 -1.54 -10.91 -10.00
C GLU A 25 -1.81 -11.15 -8.50
N ASN A 26 -0.91 -11.85 -7.80
CA ASN A 26 -1.04 -12.07 -6.35
C ASN A 26 -0.70 -10.81 -5.55
N ASN A 27 -0.08 -9.80 -6.17
CA ASN A 27 0.18 -8.51 -5.55
C ASN A 27 -0.99 -7.52 -5.75
N GLN A 28 -2.10 -7.95 -6.33
CA GLN A 28 -3.24 -7.11 -6.63
C GLN A 28 -4.48 -7.53 -5.83
N ILE A 29 -5.21 -6.56 -5.28
CA ILE A 29 -6.45 -6.80 -4.55
C ILE A 29 -7.47 -5.70 -4.86
N LEU A 30 -8.74 -6.09 -4.98
CA LEU A 30 -9.86 -5.13 -5.04
C LEU A 30 -10.34 -4.84 -3.62
N VAL A 31 -10.37 -3.56 -3.27
CA VAL A 31 -10.75 -3.09 -1.93
C VAL A 31 -11.77 -1.97 -2.02
N SER A 32 -12.63 -1.83 -1.02
CA SER A 32 -13.50 -0.67 -0.94
C SER A 32 -12.70 0.63 -0.74
N ARG A 33 -13.30 1.79 -1.05
CA ARG A 33 -12.67 3.10 -0.81
C ARG A 33 -12.17 3.30 0.62
N ILE A 34 -12.93 2.82 1.61
CA ILE A 34 -12.55 2.93 3.03
C ILE A 34 -11.34 2.05 3.36
N GLU A 35 -11.27 0.85 2.79
CA GLU A 35 -10.12 -0.04 2.94
C GLU A 35 -8.88 0.52 2.25
N HIS A 36 -9.03 1.10 1.05
CA HIS A 36 -7.94 1.78 0.36
C HIS A 36 -7.32 2.86 1.25
N ILE A 37 -8.13 3.75 1.83
CA ILE A 37 -7.63 4.81 2.73
C ILE A 37 -6.88 4.22 3.93
N LYS A 38 -7.38 3.12 4.52
CA LYS A 38 -6.71 2.44 5.65
C LYS A 38 -5.35 1.87 5.23
N LEU A 39 -5.27 1.21 4.07
CA LEU A 39 -4.03 0.61 3.55
C LEU A 39 -2.98 1.67 3.19
N VAL A 40 -3.39 2.77 2.55
CA VAL A 40 -2.50 3.92 2.26
C VAL A 40 -1.94 4.49 3.57
N ASN A 41 -2.79 4.71 4.57
CA ASN A 41 -2.33 5.23 5.87
C ASN A 41 -1.37 4.28 6.58
N TYR A 42 -1.58 2.97 6.48
CA TYR A 42 -0.66 1.96 7.01
C TYR A 42 0.73 2.09 6.35
N TRP A 43 0.78 2.11 5.03
CA TRP A 43 2.04 2.21 4.29
C TRP A 43 2.75 3.53 4.54
N ASN A 44 2.03 4.65 4.57
CA ASN A 44 2.60 5.95 4.92
C ASN A 44 3.27 5.94 6.30
N ARG A 45 2.64 5.30 7.31
CA ARG A 45 3.24 5.14 8.64
C ARG A 45 4.47 4.25 8.61
N LYS A 46 4.46 3.16 7.83
CA LYS A 46 5.61 2.25 7.69
C LYS A 46 6.79 2.95 7.01
N ILE A 47 6.56 3.63 5.90
CA ILE A 47 7.58 4.39 5.15
C ILE A 47 8.17 5.49 6.03
N LYS A 48 7.34 6.25 6.75
CA LYS A 48 7.84 7.28 7.68
C LYS A 48 8.78 6.70 8.75
N LYS A 49 8.44 5.52 9.31
CA LYS A 49 9.32 4.85 10.28
C LYS A 49 10.64 4.41 9.65
N MET A 50 10.61 3.88 8.43
CA MET A 50 11.83 3.48 7.70
C MET A 50 12.74 4.68 7.44
N ASN A 51 12.17 5.79 6.97
CA ASN A 51 12.94 7.01 6.70
C ASN A 51 13.58 7.58 7.98
N ASN A 52 12.84 7.61 9.09
CA ASN A 52 13.40 8.05 10.37
C ASN A 52 14.53 7.12 10.82
N HIS A 53 14.38 5.81 10.65
CA HIS A 53 15.39 4.85 11.07
C HIS A 53 16.69 4.95 10.24
N ASN A 54 16.57 5.27 8.95
CA ASN A 54 17.73 5.47 8.08
C ASN A 54 18.50 6.75 8.47
N ILE A 55 17.81 7.82 8.86
CA ILE A 55 18.45 9.06 9.36
C ILE A 55 19.28 8.79 10.63
N ASP A 56 18.83 7.88 11.51
CA ASP A 56 19.56 7.55 12.74
C ASP A 56 20.80 6.68 12.47
N ASN A 57 20.80 5.87 11.40
CA ASN A 57 21.90 4.97 11.05
C ASN A 57 23.00 5.67 10.22
N ASP A 58 22.68 6.74 9.50
CA ASP A 58 23.64 7.52 8.69
C ASP A 58 24.47 8.52 9.54
N ASN A 59 24.12 8.71 10.81
CA ASN A 59 24.78 9.62 11.76
C ASN A 59 25.71 8.91 12.77
N LYS A 60 26.08 7.64 12.52
CA LYS A 60 26.93 6.84 13.42
C LYS A 60 28.13 6.27 12.67
#